data_AF-A0A3D2JU83-F1
#
_entry.id   AF-A0A3D2JU83-F1
#
_cell.length_a   1.000
_cell.length_b   1.000
_cell.length_c   1.000
_cell.angle_alpha   90.00
_cell.angle_beta   90.00
_cell.angle_gamma   90.00
#
_symmetry.space_group_name_H-M   'P 1'
#
loop_
_entity.id
_entity.type
_entity.pdbx_description
1 polymer ?
#
loop_
_entity_poly.entity_id
_entity_poly.type
_entity_poly.pdbx_seq_one_letter_code
_entity_poly.pdbx_strand_id
1 'polypeptide(L)' 'EDLGTLLDQQGIAIRTGHHCAQPLMSRFDIPGSARASFSLYNTMADVEALFTGLRKVQELFA' A
#
# COMPACT_ATOMS: atom_id res chain seq x y z
N GLU A 1 7.07 11.82 -3.23
CA GLU A 1 6.05 11.47 -2.21
C GLU A 1 6.08 9.96 -2.00
N ASP A 2 5.75 9.46 -0.80
CA ASP A 2 5.68 8.00 -0.54
C ASP A 2 4.39 7.43 -1.16
N LEU A 3 4.41 6.15 -1.56
CA LEU A 3 3.28 5.42 -2.12
C LEU A 3 2.01 5.56 -1.26
N GLY A 4 2.17 5.55 0.06
CA GLY A 4 1.07 5.75 1.01
C GLY A 4 0.38 7.10 0.84
N THR A 5 1.15 8.18 0.65
CA THR A 5 0.61 9.53 0.44
C THR A 5 -0.16 9.63 -0.87
N LEU A 6 0.35 9.03 -1.95
CA LEU A 6 -0.30 9.07 -3.27
C LEU A 6 -1.61 8.26 -3.30
N LEU A 7 -1.69 7.17 -2.56
CA LEU A 7 -2.94 6.40 -2.43
C LEU A 7 -3.93 7.09 -1.48
N ASP A 8 -3.45 7.74 -0.42
CA ASP A 8 -4.28 8.52 0.50
C ASP A 8 -5.00 9.67 -0.22
N GLN A 9 -4.30 10.39 -1.10
CA GLN A 9 -4.91 11.43 -1.96
C GLN A 9 -6.02 10.89 -2.88
N GLN A 10 -6.02 9.58 -3.16
CA GLN A 10 -7.05 8.89 -3.94
C GLN A 10 -8.14 8.26 -3.06
N GLY A 11 -8.13 8.52 -1.75
CA GLY A 11 -9.07 7.97 -0.78
C GLY A 11 -8.79 6.52 -0.38
N ILE A 12 -7.59 6.00 -0.66
CA ILE A 12 -7.23 4.60 -0.41
C ILE A 12 -6.25 4.54 0.76
N ALA A 13 -6.74 4.08 1.91
CA ALA A 13 -5.93 3.95 3.11
C ALA A 13 -5.09 2.66 3.10
N ILE A 14 -3.77 2.81 3.13
CA ILE A 14 -2.81 1.71 3.35
C ILE A 14 -1.77 2.13 4.40
N ARG A 15 -0.93 1.18 4.83
CA ARG A 15 0.23 1.49 5.68
C ARG A 15 1.53 1.24 4.92
N THR A 16 2.48 2.17 5.00
CA THR A 16 3.86 1.97 4.56
C THR A 16 4.81 1.87 5.76
N GLY A 17 5.96 1.22 5.57
CA GLY A 17 7.04 1.09 6.56
C GLY A 17 7.22 -0.32 7.11
N HIS A 18 7.76 -0.43 8.33
CA HIS A 18 8.17 -1.73 8.90
C HIS A 18 7.03 -2.54 9.53
N HIS A 19 5.87 -1.95 9.76
CA HIS A 19 4.71 -2.57 10.42
C HIS A 19 5.02 -3.21 11.80
N CYS A 20 5.92 -2.61 12.57
CA CYS A 20 6.45 -3.15 13.82
C CYS A 20 7.12 -4.53 13.68
N ALA A 21 7.54 -4.91 12.46
CA ALA A 21 8.14 -6.19 12.12
C ALA A 21 9.55 -6.03 11.52
N GLN A 22 10.37 -5.14 12.12
CA GLN A 22 11.70 -4.80 11.61
C GLN A 22 12.63 -6.01 11.38
N PRO A 23 12.66 -7.06 12.23
CA PRO A 23 13.45 -8.27 11.95
C PRO A 23 13.04 -9.00 10.65
N LEU A 24 11.75 -8.96 10.29
CA LEU A 24 11.25 -9.56 9.05
C LEU A 24 11.73 -8.76 7.83
N MET A 25 11.73 -7.44 7.94
CA MET A 25 12.26 -6.54 6.90
C MET A 25 13.75 -6.81 6.65
N SER A 26 14.54 -6.98 7.72
CA SER A 26 15.96 -7.38 7.62
C SER A 26 16.15 -8.76 6.96
N ARG A 27 15.26 -9.73 7.23
CA ARG A 27 15.33 -11.06 6.61
C ARG A 27 15.09 -11.00 5.09
N PHE A 28 14.20 -10.14 4.63
CA PHE A 28 13.87 -9.99 3.21
C PHE A 28 14.72 -8.93 2.49
N ASP A 29 15.64 -8.28 3.20
CA ASP A 29 16.50 -7.21 2.69
C ASP A 29 15.72 -6.06 2.03
N ILE A 30 14.62 -5.65 2.68
CA ILE A 30 13.82 -4.49 2.25
C ILE A 30 13.72 -3.46 3.37
N PRO A 31 13.66 -2.15 3.06
CA PRO A 31 13.53 -1.09 4.07
C PRO A 31 12.12 -1.03 4.68
N GLY A 32 11.13 -1.68 4.06
CA GLY A 32 9.74 -1.68 4.48
C GLY A 32 8.83 -2.14 3.35
N SER A 33 7.54 -2.26 3.64
CA SER A 33 6.54 -2.65 2.66
C SER A 33 5.34 -1.71 2.68
N ALA A 34 4.56 -1.73 1.61
CA ALA A 34 3.20 -1.23 1.60
C ALA A 34 2.24 -2.37 1.92
N ARG A 35 1.27 -2.14 2.80
CA ARG A 35 0.32 -3.15 3.26
C ARG A 35 -1.11 -2.64 3.18
N ALA A 36 -1.89 -3.27 2.31
CA ALA A 36 -3.35 -3.24 2.36
C ALA A 36 -3.84 -4.42 3.21
N SER A 37 -4.68 -4.16 4.21
CA SER A 37 -5.22 -5.17 5.11
C SER A 37 -6.73 -5.09 5.11
N PHE A 38 -7.39 -6.17 4.68
CA PHE A 38 -8.84 -6.23 4.54
C PHE A 38 -9.52 -6.77 5.80
N SER A 39 -10.77 -6.36 6.00
CA SER A 39 -11.68 -6.74 7.08
C SER A 39 -13.02 -7.21 6.51
N LEU A 40 -13.91 -7.71 7.38
CA LEU A 40 -15.25 -8.20 7.00
C LEU A 40 -16.08 -7.20 6.18
N TYR A 41 -15.90 -5.90 6.43
CA TYR A 41 -16.67 -4.83 5.79
C TYR A 41 -16.08 -4.36 4.46
N ASN A 42 -14.93 -4.89 4.03
CA ASN A 42 -14.40 -4.55 2.72
C ASN A 42 -15.15 -5.25 1.59
N THR A 43 -15.14 -4.61 0.43
CA THR A 43 -15.85 -5.08 -0.76
C THR A 43 -14.91 -5.27 -1.94
N MET A 44 -15.39 -5.93 -3.00
CA MET A 44 -14.66 -6.01 -4.26
C MET A 44 -14.42 -4.64 -4.89
N ALA A 45 -15.29 -3.65 -4.62
CA ALA A 45 -15.07 -2.28 -5.09
C ALA A 45 -13.84 -1.65 -4.43
N ASP A 46 -13.55 -1.95 -3.16
CA ASP A 46 -12.34 -1.47 -2.48
C ASP A 46 -11.07 -2.08 -3.11
N VAL A 47 -11.15 -3.35 -3.51
CA VAL A 47 -10.05 -4.05 -4.20
C VAL A 47 -9.78 -3.39 -5.56
N GLU A 48 -10.83 -3.13 -6.34
CA GLU A 48 -10.72 -2.45 -7.64
C GLU A 48 -10.19 -1.02 -7.50
N ALA A 49 -10.62 -0.30 -6.47
CA ALA A 49 -10.10 1.03 -6.17
C ALA A 49 -8.60 0.97 -5.86
N LEU A 50 -8.16 0.02 -5.01
CA LEU A 50 -6.75 -0.19 -4.69
C LEU A 50 -5.91 -0.46 -5.94
N PHE A 51 -6.30 -1.40 -6.80
CA PHE A 51 -5.53 -1.73 -8.00
C PHE A 51 -5.53 -0.61 -9.04
N THR A 52 -6.64 0.12 -9.16
CA THR A 52 -6.71 1.31 -10.02
C THR A 52 -5.78 2.41 -9.52
N GLY A 53 -5.75 2.64 -8.21
CA GLY A 53 -4.83 3.60 -7.59
C GLY A 53 -3.37 3.18 -7.76
N LEU A 54 -3.04 1.90 -7.56
CA LEU A 54 -1.69 1.36 -7.74
C LEU A 54 -1.19 1.52 -9.18
N ARG A 55 -2.03 1.25 -10.19
CA ARG A 55 -1.66 1.46 -11.61
C ARG A 55 -1.34 2.92 -11.91
N LYS A 56 -2.16 3.85 -11.44
CA LYS A 56 -1.89 5.29 -11.59
C LYS A 56 -0.57 5.70 -10.93
N VAL A 57 -0.28 5.16 -9.74
CA VAL A 57 0.99 5.44 -9.08
C VAL A 57 2.17 4.86 -9.86
N GLN A 58 2.05 3.64 -10.39
CA GLN A 58 3.09 3.04 -11.24
C GLN A 58 3.36 3.89 -12.48
N GLU A 59 2.33 4.43 -13.14
CA GLU A 59 2.48 5.31 -14.31
C GLU A 59 3.20 6.63 -13.98
N LEU A 60 3.07 7.16 -12.76
CA LEU A 60 3.78 8.37 -12.32
C LEU A 60 5.28 8.14 -12.08
N PHE A 61 5.69 6.89 -11.83
CA PHE A 61 7.07 6.51 -11.54
C PHE A 61 7.76 5.75 -12.70
N ALA A 62 7.07 5.56 -13.83
CA ALA A 62 7.61 4.99 -15.06
C ALA A 62 8.40 6.04 -15.86
#